data_AF-A0A7L3RR17-F1
#
_entry.id   AF-A0A7L3RR17-F1
#
_cell.length_a   1.000
_cell.length_b   1.000
_cell.length_c   1.000
_cell.angle_alpha   90.00
_cell.angle_beta   90.00
_cell.angle_gamma   90.00
#
_symmetry.space_group_name_H-M   'P 1'
#
loop_
_entity.id
_entity.type
_entity.pdbx_description
1 polymer ?
#
loop_
_entity_poly.entity_id
_entity_poly.type
_entity_poly.pdbx_seq_one_letter_code
_entity_poly.pdbx_strand_id
1 'polypeptide(L)'
;FPSSSKLQRHYLIHTGQKPFGCNVCGKTFRQSAHLKRHQLTHTEKRPYKSPVCQVEFENLNKLFNHQGDHIEFNEVVNKLYQCSICFKTFKSPSKLERHYLMHAGQKPFECLICGKNFRQAPHLKRHHLIHFKESLKL
;
A
#
# COMPACT_ATOMS: atom_id res chain seq x y z
N PHE A 1 -0.80 22.55 8.35
CA PHE A 1 -1.48 21.25 8.09
C PHE A 1 -2.81 21.51 7.38
N PRO A 2 -3.07 20.94 6.18
CA PRO A 2 -4.25 21.28 5.38
C PRO A 2 -5.57 20.65 5.87
N SER A 3 -5.59 19.92 6.99
CA SER A 3 -6.83 19.45 7.63
C SER A 3 -6.63 19.19 9.13
N SER A 4 -7.67 19.41 9.94
CA SER A 4 -7.65 19.20 11.40
C SER A 4 -7.24 17.77 11.78
N SER A 5 -7.77 16.76 11.08
CA SER A 5 -7.40 15.36 11.29
C SER A 5 -5.93 15.05 11.03
N LYS A 6 -5.28 15.75 10.09
CA LYS A 6 -3.83 15.57 9.83
C LYS A 6 -3.00 16.23 10.93
N LEU A 7 -3.45 17.36 11.46
CA LEU A 7 -2.82 18.05 12.59
C LEU A 7 -2.93 17.21 13.87
N GLN A 8 -4.12 16.71 14.22
CA GLN A 8 -4.31 15.80 15.37
C GLN A 8 -3.39 14.58 15.28
N ARG A 9 -3.34 13.92 14.11
CA ARG A 9 -2.45 12.77 13.90
C ARG A 9 -0.97 13.15 14.04
N HIS A 10 -0.57 14.32 13.57
CA HIS A 10 0.80 14.81 13.76
C HIS A 10 1.12 15.03 15.23
N TYR A 11 0.17 15.55 16.02
CA TYR A 11 0.36 15.79 17.46
C TYR A 11 0.62 14.51 18.26
N LEU A 12 0.15 13.34 17.79
CA LEU A 12 0.48 12.04 18.36
C LEU A 12 1.99 11.71 18.29
N ILE A 13 2.75 12.41 17.45
CA ILE A 13 4.21 12.26 17.39
C ILE A 13 4.84 12.88 18.64
N HIS A 14 4.46 14.11 18.96
CA HIS A 14 4.99 14.88 20.09
C HIS A 14 4.57 14.29 21.44
N THR A 15 3.32 13.85 21.55
CA THR A 15 2.79 13.24 22.79
C THR A 15 3.22 11.78 22.97
N GLY A 16 3.81 11.15 21.95
CA GLY A 16 4.13 9.73 21.97
C GLY A 16 2.92 8.79 21.96
N GLN A 17 1.69 9.31 21.95
CA GLN A 17 0.47 8.51 22.01
C GLN A 17 0.34 7.56 20.81
N LYS A 18 0.00 6.31 21.08
CA LYS A 18 -0.17 5.23 20.09
C LYS A 18 -1.49 4.51 20.34
N PRO A 19 -2.63 5.09 19.92
CA PRO A 19 -3.95 4.62 20.32
C PRO A 19 -4.35 3.26 19.73
N PHE A 20 -3.60 2.70 18.77
CA PHE A 20 -3.94 1.45 18.11
C PHE A 20 -3.05 0.31 18.60
N GLY A 21 -3.57 -0.57 19.44
CA GLY A 21 -2.84 -1.73 20.00
C GLY A 21 -3.08 -3.04 19.25
N CYS A 22 -2.03 -3.86 19.15
CA CYS A 22 -2.14 -5.25 18.69
C CYS A 22 -2.59 -6.15 19.85
N ASN A 23 -3.69 -6.86 19.65
CA ASN A 23 -4.21 -7.82 20.62
C ASN A 23 -3.38 -9.11 20.74
N VAL A 24 -2.50 -9.39 19.78
CA VAL A 24 -1.64 -10.59 19.80
C VAL A 24 -0.35 -10.36 20.59
N CYS A 25 0.34 -9.23 20.37
CA CYS A 25 1.66 -8.98 20.96
C CYS A 25 1.77 -7.67 21.74
N GLY A 26 0.68 -6.94 21.94
CA GLY A 26 0.65 -5.68 22.69
C GLY A 26 1.33 -4.48 22.01
N LYS A 27 1.97 -4.65 20.84
CA LYS A 27 2.60 -3.53 20.12
C LYS A 27 1.57 -2.47 19.74
N THR A 28 1.90 -1.21 19.99
CA THR A 28 1.02 -0.06 19.73
C THR A 28 1.49 0.80 18.55
N PHE A 29 0.55 1.45 17.87
CA PHE A 29 0.77 2.24 16.66
C PHE A 29 0.00 3.56 16.71
N ARG A 30 0.54 4.58 16.03
CA ARG A 30 -0.11 5.90 15.88
C ARG A 30 -1.22 5.92 14.83
N GLN A 31 -1.28 4.93 13.95
CA GLN A 31 -2.23 4.86 12.84
C GLN A 31 -2.83 3.46 12.72
N SER A 32 -4.14 3.37 12.53
CA SER A 32 -4.86 2.09 12.36
C SER A 32 -4.36 1.28 11.16
N ALA A 33 -4.00 1.94 10.06
CA ALA A 33 -3.43 1.29 8.88
C ALA A 33 -2.09 0.58 9.20
N HIS A 34 -1.29 1.13 10.12
CA HIS A 34 -0.03 0.51 10.54
C HIS A 34 -0.29 -0.72 11.42
N LEU A 35 -1.27 -0.66 12.32
CA LEU A 35 -1.71 -1.82 13.09
C LEU A 35 -2.22 -2.94 12.17
N LYS A 36 -3.10 -2.63 11.21
CA LYS A 36 -3.62 -3.62 10.24
C LYS A 36 -2.49 -4.31 9.47
N ARG A 37 -1.51 -3.54 8.98
CA ARG A 37 -0.32 -4.11 8.31
C ARG A 37 0.51 -4.96 9.26
N HIS A 38 0.68 -4.53 10.52
CA HIS A 38 1.39 -5.33 11.51
C HIS A 38 0.68 -6.64 11.82
N GLN A 39 -0.65 -6.67 11.87
CA GLN A 39 -1.38 -7.92 12.12
C GLN A 39 -1.10 -9.00 11.08
N LEU A 40 -0.75 -8.63 9.84
CA LEU A 40 -0.32 -9.59 8.82
C LEU A 40 0.96 -10.34 9.21
N THR A 41 1.82 -9.76 10.06
CA THR A 41 3.05 -10.45 10.54
C THR A 41 2.76 -11.59 11.50
N HIS A 42 1.56 -11.64 12.09
CA HIS A 42 1.11 -12.73 12.96
C HIS A 42 0.37 -13.82 12.18
N THR A 43 0.24 -13.66 10.87
CA THR A 43 -0.41 -14.62 9.99
C THR A 43 0.59 -15.11 8.96
N GLU A 44 0.47 -16.36 8.50
CA GLU A 44 1.26 -16.85 7.36
C GLU A 44 0.82 -16.24 6.01
N LYS A 45 -0.16 -15.32 6.03
CA LYS A 45 -0.64 -14.67 4.82
C LYS A 45 0.42 -13.70 4.29
N ARG A 46 0.97 -14.05 3.12
CA ARG A 46 1.91 -13.23 2.35
C ARG A 46 1.26 -12.78 1.03
N PRO A 47 0.33 -11.82 1.07
CA PRO A 47 -0.51 -11.50 -0.08
C PRO A 47 0.25 -10.82 -1.23
N TYR A 48 1.52 -10.46 -1.03
CA TYR A 48 2.33 -9.74 -2.00
C TYR A 48 3.39 -10.65 -2.60
N LYS A 49 3.20 -11.05 -3.85
CA LYS A 49 4.11 -11.92 -4.58
C LYS A 49 5.01 -11.13 -5.54
N SER A 50 6.30 -11.49 -5.58
CA SER A 50 7.23 -10.93 -6.56
C SER A 50 6.89 -11.41 -7.97
N PRO A 51 6.73 -10.50 -8.94
CA PRO A 51 6.47 -10.89 -10.32
C PRO A 51 7.69 -11.52 -11.00
N VAL A 52 8.90 -11.32 -10.45
CA VAL A 52 10.16 -11.80 -11.05
C VAL A 52 10.49 -13.22 -10.58
N CYS A 53 10.54 -13.41 -9.27
CA CYS A 53 11.02 -14.66 -8.65
C CYS A 53 9.95 -15.39 -7.84
N GLN A 54 8.70 -14.92 -7.85
CA GLN A 54 7.57 -15.56 -7.18
C GLN A 54 7.66 -15.64 -5.64
N VAL A 55 8.66 -15.03 -5.01
CA VAL A 55 8.78 -14.93 -3.55
C VAL A 55 7.64 -14.09 -2.97
N GLU A 56 7.05 -14.54 -1.87
CA GLU A 56 5.92 -13.89 -1.21
C GLU A 56 6.36 -13.09 0.04
N PHE A 57 5.68 -11.97 0.26
CA PHE A 57 5.98 -10.98 1.31
C PHE A 57 4.73 -10.59 2.10
N GLU A 58 4.93 -10.26 3.37
CA GLU A 58 3.88 -9.84 4.29
C GLU A 58 3.40 -8.40 4.04
N ASN A 59 4.20 -7.58 3.36
CA ASN A 59 3.80 -6.23 2.97
C ASN A 59 4.51 -5.74 1.69
N LEU A 60 3.93 -4.72 1.06
CA LEU A 60 4.47 -4.11 -0.16
C LEU A 60 5.89 -3.55 0.00
N ASN A 61 6.23 -2.90 1.12
CA ASN A 61 7.58 -2.34 1.30
C ASN A 61 8.66 -3.43 1.26
N LYS A 62 8.37 -4.60 1.84
CA LYS A 62 9.30 -5.74 1.81
C LYS A 62 9.46 -6.30 0.41
N LEU A 63 8.36 -6.44 -0.34
CA LEU A 63 8.40 -6.80 -1.75
C LEU A 63 9.22 -5.77 -2.56
N PHE A 64 9.05 -4.47 -2.31
CA PHE A 64 9.77 -3.42 -3.06
C PHE A 64 11.26 -3.36 -2.74
N ASN A 65 11.64 -3.52 -1.47
CA ASN A 65 13.05 -3.65 -1.11
C ASN A 65 13.67 -4.86 -1.82
N HIS A 66 12.96 -5.98 -1.80
CA HIS A 66 13.40 -7.19 -2.52
C HIS A 66 13.45 -7.00 -4.04
N GLN A 67 12.54 -6.23 -4.62
CA GLN A 67 12.61 -5.87 -6.04
C GLN A 67 13.89 -5.10 -6.37
N GLY A 68 14.45 -4.36 -5.41
CA GLY A 68 15.78 -3.75 -5.52
C GLY A 68 16.90 -4.77 -5.77
N ASP A 69 16.78 -5.99 -5.24
CA ASP A 69 17.75 -7.08 -5.44
C ASP A 69 17.73 -7.61 -6.88
N HIS A 70 16.61 -7.43 -7.60
CA HIS A 70 16.47 -7.79 -9.02
C HIS A 70 16.94 -6.66 -9.96
N ILE A 71 17.37 -5.53 -9.41
CA ILE A 71 17.91 -4.41 -10.16
C ILE A 71 19.43 -4.54 -10.12
N GLU A 72 19.98 -5.29 -11.07
CA GLU A 72 21.41 -5.23 -11.35
C GLU A 72 21.72 -3.83 -11.89
N PHE A 73 22.30 -3.00 -11.01
CA PHE A 73 22.61 -1.58 -11.18
C PHE A 73 21.47 -0.70 -11.73
N ASN A 74 20.94 0.15 -10.85
CA ASN A 74 20.22 1.35 -11.24
C ASN A 74 21.17 2.23 -12.08
N GLU A 75 21.15 2.06 -13.40
CA GLU A 75 21.53 3.18 -14.26
C GLU A 75 20.44 4.24 -14.03
N VAL A 76 20.74 5.19 -13.13
CA VAL A 76 19.97 6.41 -12.96
C VAL A 76 20.16 7.22 -14.22
N VAL A 77 19.46 6.86 -15.30
CA VAL A 77 19.41 7.69 -16.49
C VAL A 77 18.55 8.90 -16.11
N ASN A 78 19.21 10.01 -15.76
CA ASN A 78 18.58 11.31 -15.48
C ASN A 78 17.63 11.36 -14.26
N LYS A 79 17.99 10.78 -13.10
CA LYS A 79 17.19 10.83 -11.84
C LYS A 79 15.82 10.15 -11.94
N LEU A 80 15.63 9.21 -12.87
CA LEU A 80 14.40 8.44 -13.03
C LEU A 80 14.57 6.99 -12.54
N TYR A 81 13.46 6.38 -12.14
CA TYR A 81 13.37 5.00 -11.65
C TYR A 81 12.80 4.12 -12.77
N GLN A 82 13.55 3.12 -13.23
CA GLN A 82 13.17 2.26 -14.36
C GLN A 82 12.52 0.95 -13.89
N CYS A 83 11.47 0.51 -14.59
CA CYS A 83 10.88 -0.81 -14.41
C CYS A 83 11.76 -1.87 -15.06
N SER A 84 12.14 -2.92 -14.34
CA SER A 84 12.97 -4.00 -14.89
C SER A 84 12.22 -4.94 -15.84
N ILE A 85 10.88 -4.92 -15.81
CA ILE A 85 10.04 -5.83 -16.64
C ILE A 85 9.74 -5.21 -18.01
N CYS A 86 9.49 -3.90 -18.08
CA CYS A 86 9.11 -3.23 -19.32
C CYS A 86 9.88 -1.94 -19.62
N PHE A 87 10.93 -1.65 -18.85
CA PHE A 87 11.86 -0.53 -19.05
C PHE A 87 11.23 0.87 -19.00
N LYS A 88 9.97 0.99 -18.55
CA LYS A 88 9.33 2.30 -18.32
C LYS A 88 9.97 3.04 -17.16
N THR A 89 10.18 4.34 -17.32
CA THR A 89 10.80 5.21 -16.31
C THR A 89 9.77 6.05 -15.54
N PHE A 90 10.06 6.32 -14.27
CA PHE A 90 9.19 7.01 -13.33
C PHE A 90 9.95 8.07 -12.54
N LYS A 91 9.29 9.18 -12.23
CA LYS A 91 9.90 10.29 -11.46
C LYS A 91 10.03 10.02 -9.95
N SER A 92 9.44 8.93 -9.45
CA SER A 92 9.49 8.59 -8.04
C SER A 92 9.39 7.08 -7.82
N PRO A 93 10.01 6.54 -6.76
CA PRO A 93 9.97 5.11 -6.47
C PRO A 93 8.52 4.66 -6.22
N SER A 94 7.74 5.42 -5.45
CA SER A 94 6.30 5.16 -5.20
C SER A 94 5.43 5.05 -6.47
N LYS A 95 5.82 5.70 -7.58
CA LYS A 95 5.12 5.56 -8.86
C LYS A 95 5.51 4.27 -9.58
N LEU A 96 6.80 3.91 -9.54
CA LEU A 96 7.31 2.65 -10.05
C LEU A 96 6.73 1.46 -9.26
N GLU A 97 6.68 1.56 -7.93
CA GLU A 97 6.03 0.61 -7.02
C GLU A 97 4.59 0.31 -7.43
N ARG A 98 3.78 1.35 -7.61
CA ARG A 98 2.40 1.23 -8.08
C ARG A 98 2.31 0.63 -9.48
N HIS A 99 3.31 0.89 -10.32
CA HIS A 99 3.38 0.30 -11.65
C HIS A 99 3.64 -1.21 -11.59
N TYR A 100 4.48 -1.71 -10.68
CA TYR A 100 4.70 -3.15 -10.52
C TYR A 100 3.43 -3.95 -10.18
N LEU A 101 2.44 -3.34 -9.51
CA LEU A 101 1.13 -3.96 -9.28
C LEU A 101 0.41 -4.33 -10.58
N MET A 102 0.71 -3.65 -11.69
CA MET A 102 0.17 -4.00 -13.01
C MET A 102 0.73 -5.34 -13.48
N HIS A 103 2.05 -5.52 -13.40
CA HIS A 103 2.73 -6.74 -13.81
C HIS A 103 2.33 -7.94 -12.94
N ALA A 104 2.19 -7.74 -11.63
CA ALA A 104 1.75 -8.77 -10.71
C ALA A 104 0.23 -9.06 -10.76
N GLY A 105 -0.55 -8.32 -11.54
CA GLY A 105 -2.01 -8.43 -11.55
C GLY A 105 -2.70 -8.04 -10.23
N GLN A 106 -1.94 -7.54 -9.25
CA GLN A 106 -2.42 -7.28 -7.89
C GLN A 106 -3.35 -6.07 -7.83
N LYS A 107 -4.45 -6.22 -7.09
CA LYS A 107 -5.46 -5.17 -6.86
C LYS A 107 -5.76 -5.08 -5.36
N PRO A 108 -4.87 -4.47 -4.55
CA PRO A 108 -4.90 -4.60 -3.09
C PRO A 108 -6.04 -3.82 -2.40
N PHE A 109 -6.87 -3.09 -3.14
CA PHE A 109 -7.95 -2.28 -2.57
C PHE A 109 -9.30 -2.90 -2.90
N GLU A 110 -9.90 -3.58 -1.93
CA GLU A 110 -11.21 -4.22 -2.08
C GLU A 110 -12.36 -3.27 -1.68
N CYS A 111 -13.45 -3.30 -2.45
CA CYS A 111 -14.73 -2.73 -2.07
C CYS A 111 -15.49 -3.72 -1.20
N LEU A 112 -15.71 -3.38 0.07
CA LEU A 112 -16.40 -4.26 1.01
C LEU A 112 -17.91 -4.38 0.76
N ILE A 113 -18.47 -3.55 -0.12
CA ILE A 113 -19.89 -3.60 -0.49
C ILE A 113 -20.13 -4.65 -1.59
N CYS A 114 -19.25 -4.73 -2.59
CA CYS A 114 -19.46 -5.59 -3.77
C CYS A 114 -18.28 -6.52 -4.12
N GLY A 115 -17.24 -6.58 -3.28
CA GLY A 115 -16.05 -7.43 -3.50
C GLY A 115 -15.13 -7.00 -4.65
N LYS A 116 -15.43 -5.90 -5.35
CA LYS A 116 -14.59 -5.42 -6.47
C LYS A 116 -13.24 -4.93 -5.97
N ASN A 117 -12.18 -5.40 -6.62
CA ASN A 117 -10.80 -5.07 -6.29
C ASN A 117 -10.23 -4.00 -7.23
N PHE A 118 -9.42 -3.09 -6.69
CA PHE A 118 -8.82 -1.95 -7.39
C PHE A 118 -7.31 -1.88 -7.13
N ARG A 119 -6.55 -1.37 -8.11
CA ARG A 119 -5.10 -1.13 -7.95
C ARG A 119 -4.76 0.11 -7.13
N GLN A 120 -5.70 1.05 -6.97
CA GLN A 120 -5.43 2.33 -6.31
C GLN A 120 -6.59 2.79 -5.43
N ALA A 121 -6.27 3.35 -4.26
CA ALA A 121 -7.25 3.88 -3.32
C ALA A 121 -8.17 4.99 -3.90
N PRO A 122 -7.70 5.95 -4.72
CA PRO A 122 -8.60 6.94 -5.33
C PRO A 122 -9.66 6.32 -6.23
N HIS A 123 -9.34 5.21 -6.90
CA HIS A 123 -10.30 4.50 -7.75
C HIS A 123 -11.38 3.81 -6.92
N LEU A 124 -10.99 3.17 -5.80
CA LEU A 124 -11.93 2.62 -4.84
C LEU A 124 -12.84 3.71 -4.24
N LYS A 125 -12.27 4.85 -3.83
CA LYS A 125 -13.05 5.98 -3.30
C LYS A 125 -14.08 6.48 -4.30
N ARG A 126 -13.70 6.66 -5.56
CA ARG A 126 -14.63 7.05 -6.63
C ARG A 126 -15.70 5.98 -6.86
N HIS A 127 -15.33 4.70 -6.79
CA HIS A 127 -16.27 3.60 -6.91
C HIS A 127 -17.32 3.57 -5.79
N HIS A 128 -16.94 3.88 -4.54
CA HIS A 128 -17.90 3.96 -3.43
C HIS A 128 -19.03 4.99 -3.66
N LEU A 129 -18.79 6.02 -4.47
CA LEU A 129 -19.82 7.00 -4.81
C LEU A 129 -20.96 6.38 -5.65
N ILE A 130 -20.70 5.27 -6.34
CA ILE A 130 -21.73 4.54 -7.09
C ILE A 130 -22.72 3.92 -6.10
N HIS A 131 -22.22 3.23 -5.07
CA HIS A 131 -23.06 2.63 -4.04
C HIS A 131 -23.86 3.67 -3.25
N PHE A 132 -23.28 4.85 -2.97
CA PHE A 132 -24.00 5.95 -2.33
C PHE A 132 -25.15 6.49 -3.21
N LYS A 133 -24.97 6.54 -4.53
CA LYS A 133 -26.02 6.96 -5.47
C LYS A 133 -27.10 5.89 -5.65
N GLU A 134 -26.73 4.63 -5.59
CA GLU A 134 -27.67 3.50 -5.65
C GLU A 134 -28.55 3.45 -4.39
N SER A 135 -28.00 3.75 -3.21
CA SER A 135 -28.76 3.78 -1.95
C SER A 135 -29.75 4.94 -1.81
N LEU A 136 -29.62 6.00 -2.60
CA LEU A 136 -30.52 7.17 -2.59
C LEU A 136 -31.63 7.09 -3.66
N LYS A 137 -31.68 6.01 -4.44
CA LYS A 137 -32.72 5.75 -5.46
C LYS A 137 -33.83 4.81 -4.98
N LEU A 138 -33.83 4.48 -3.69
CA LEU A 138 -34.90 3.79 -2.96
C LEU A 138 -35.65 4.83 -2.13
#